data_AF-A0A371MP18-F1
#
_entry.id   AF-A0A371MP18-F1
#
_cell.length_a   1.000
_cell.length_b   1.000
_cell.length_c   1.000
_cell.angle_alpha   90.00
_cell.angle_beta   90.00
_cell.angle_gamma   90.00
#
_symmetry.space_group_name_H-M   'P 1'
#
loop_
_entity.id
_entity.type
_entity.pdbx_description
1 polymer ?
#
loop_
_entity_poly.entity_id
_entity_poly.type
_entity_poly.pdbx_seq_one_letter_code
_entity_poly.pdbx_strand_id
1 'polypeptide(L)' 'MRLGILEMVGLGATLIFAIPVGVFGLTLLGDGRTVFGGAMLLLAVLMVALPKFLTMPQDIPSLAAEKVIGGVAKEPDEDE' A
#
# COMPACT_ATOMS: atom_id res chain seq x y z
N MET A 1 6.90 -12.01 -6.84
CA MET A 1 7.68 -11.23 -5.85
C MET A 1 7.56 -11.89 -4.49
N ARG A 2 8.64 -11.97 -3.71
CA ARG A 2 8.56 -12.31 -2.29
C ARG A 2 8.38 -11.02 -1.50
N LEU A 3 7.38 -10.99 -0.61
CA LEU A 3 7.11 -9.85 0.25
C LEU A 3 8.18 -9.76 1.34
N GLY A 4 8.75 -8.58 1.55
CA GLY A 4 9.67 -8.36 2.66
C GLY A 4 8.96 -8.49 4.02
N ILE A 5 9.70 -8.74 5.11
CA ILE A 5 9.10 -8.87 6.45
C ILE A 5 8.35 -7.60 6.84
N LEU A 6 8.95 -6.43 6.62
CA LEU A 6 8.34 -5.12 6.91
C LEU A 6 7.05 -4.90 6.12
N GLU A 7 7.04 -5.38 4.89
CA GLU A 7 5.93 -5.24 3.96
C GLU A 7 4.78 -6.19 4.32
N MET A 8 5.10 -7.39 4.85
CA MET A 8 4.16 -8.30 5.52
C MET A 8 3.54 -7.65 6.76
N VAL A 9 4.35 -6.99 7.59
CA VAL A 9 3.86 -6.31 8.80
C VAL A 9 2.95 -5.13 8.45
N GLY A 10 3.33 -4.31 7.47
CA GLY A 10 2.51 -3.22 6.97
C GLY A 10 1.18 -3.72 6.40
N LEU A 11 1.22 -4.78 5.60
CA LEU A 11 0.01 -5.42 5.07
C LEU A 11 -0.86 -5.98 6.21
N GLY A 12 -0.27 -6.68 7.17
CA GLY A 12 -0.95 -7.17 8.37
C GLY A 12 -1.66 -6.05 9.14
N ALA A 13 -0.97 -4.92 9.35
CA ALA A 13 -1.54 -3.75 10.02
C ALA A 13 -2.77 -3.20 9.29
N THR A 14 -2.74 -3.11 7.95
CA THR A 14 -3.92 -2.68 7.18
C THR A 14 -5.07 -3.68 7.25
N LEU A 15 -4.77 -4.98 7.24
CA LEU A 15 -5.79 -6.04 7.27
C LEU A 15 -6.59 -6.06 8.59
N ILE A 16 -5.96 -5.69 9.71
CA ILE A 16 -6.65 -5.58 11.00
C ILE A 16 -7.90 -4.69 10.89
N PHE A 17 -7.85 -3.65 10.05
CA PHE A 17 -8.98 -2.75 9.83
C PHE A 17 -9.83 -3.14 8.62
N ALA A 18 -9.20 -3.59 7.52
CA ALA A 18 -9.91 -3.94 6.30
C ALA A 18 -10.84 -5.15 6.48
N ILE A 19 -10.45 -6.15 7.29
CA ILE A 19 -11.26 -7.36 7.51
C ILE A 19 -12.59 -7.02 8.20
N PRO A 20 -12.64 -6.30 9.34
CA PRO A 20 -13.90 -5.88 9.95
C PRO A 20 -14.82 -5.13 8.99
N VAL A 21 -14.26 -4.21 8.18
CA VAL A 21 -15.02 -3.43 7.18
C VAL A 21 -15.58 -4.35 6.10
N GLY A 22 -14.77 -5.29 5.60
CA GLY A 22 -15.20 -6.26 4.60
C GLY A 22 -16.32 -7.18 5.11
N VAL A 23 -16.18 -7.69 6.34
CA VAL A 23 -17.22 -8.51 6.98
C VAL A 23 -18.51 -7.72 7.15
N PHE A 24 -18.44 -6.47 7.62
CA PHE A 24 -19.61 -5.60 7.71
C PHE A 24 -20.28 -5.39 6.35
N GLY A 25 -19.48 -5.17 5.30
CA GLY A 25 -19.97 -5.08 3.92
C GLY A 25 -20.74 -6.33 3.50
N LEU A 26 -20.16 -7.52 3.71
CA LEU A 26 -20.83 -8.81 3.43
C LEU A 26 -22.13 -8.97 4.21
N THR A 27 -22.17 -8.51 5.45
CA THR A 27 -23.38 -8.53 6.28
C THR A 27 -24.49 -7.67 5.65
N LEU A 28 -24.15 -6.46 5.24
CA LEU A 28 -25.07 -5.55 4.54
C LEU A 28 -25.59 -6.11 3.21
N LEU A 29 -24.73 -6.80 2.46
CA LEU A 29 -25.13 -7.51 1.24
C LEU A 29 -26.13 -8.63 1.56
N GLY A 30 -25.90 -9.39 2.63
CA GLY A 30 -26.83 -10.40 3.13
C GLY A 30 -28.19 -9.83 3.55
N ASP A 31 -28.20 -8.60 4.09
CA ASP A 31 -29.41 -7.86 4.45
C ASP A 31 -30.14 -7.23 3.24
N GLY A 32 -29.65 -7.43 2.01
CA GLY A 32 -30.21 -6.82 0.80
C GLY A 32 -29.83 -5.35 0.57
N ARG A 33 -28.97 -4.77 1.42
CA ARG A 33 -28.45 -3.40 1.26
C ARG A 33 -27.24 -3.38 0.33
N THR A 34 -27.48 -3.71 -0.93
CA THR A 34 -26.44 -3.94 -1.95
C THR A 34 -25.53 -2.74 -2.20
N VAL A 35 -26.07 -1.52 -2.27
CA VAL A 35 -25.28 -0.30 -2.49
C VAL A 35 -24.27 -0.08 -1.36
N PHE A 36 -24.74 -0.12 -0.11
CA PHE A 36 -23.87 0.11 1.05
C PHE A 36 -22.90 -1.06 1.29
N GLY A 37 -23.36 -2.31 1.10
CA GLY A 37 -22.49 -3.47 1.23
C GLY A 37 -21.39 -3.48 0.17
N GLY A 38 -21.72 -3.17 -1.08
CA GLY A 38 -20.74 -3.01 -2.17
C GLY A 38 -19.75 -1.87 -1.90
N ALA A 39 -20.22 -0.72 -1.42
CA ALA A 39 -19.35 0.40 -1.06
C ALA A 39 -18.36 0.03 0.07
N MET A 40 -18.82 -0.72 1.08
CA MET A 40 -17.94 -1.20 2.16
C MET A 40 -16.91 -2.21 1.67
N LEU A 41 -17.28 -3.12 0.77
CA LEU A 41 -16.31 -4.03 0.17
C LEU A 41 -15.28 -3.29 -0.68
N LEU A 42 -15.71 -2.31 -1.49
CA LEU A 42 -14.80 -1.47 -2.25
C LEU A 42 -13.84 -0.72 -1.31
N LEU A 43 -14.35 -0.14 -0.23
CA LEU A 43 -13.54 0.54 0.79
C LEU A 43 -12.50 -0.42 1.39
N ALA A 44 -12.88 -1.64 1.78
CA ALA A 44 -11.96 -2.63 2.32
C ALA A 44 -10.84 -3.00 1.32
N VAL A 45 -11.18 -3.17 0.04
CA VAL A 45 -10.18 -3.42 -1.01
C VAL A 45 -9.24 -2.22 -1.17
N LEU A 46 -9.79 -1.01 -1.19
CA LEU A 46 -9.01 0.22 -1.30
C LEU A 46 -8.06 0.39 -0.11
N MET A 47 -8.48 0.08 1.12
CA MET A 47 -7.60 0.13 2.29
C MET A 47 -6.31 -0.70 2.13
N VAL A 48 -6.37 -1.80 1.38
CA VAL A 48 -5.22 -2.70 1.17
C VAL A 48 -4.47 -2.39 -0.13
N ALA A 49 -5.19 -2.05 -1.19
CA ALA A 49 -4.63 -1.85 -2.52
C ALA A 49 -3.99 -0.46 -2.66
N LEU A 50 -4.66 0.59 -2.17
CA LEU A 50 -4.25 1.98 -2.35
C LEU A 50 -2.82 2.25 -1.85
N PRO A 51 -2.38 1.72 -0.69
CA PRO A 51 -0.99 1.74 -0.25
C PRO A 51 0.06 1.31 -1.26
N LYS A 52 -0.28 0.38 -2.15
CA LYS A 52 0.68 -0.17 -3.12
C LYS A 52 0.78 0.67 -4.39
N PHE A 53 -0.21 1.53 -4.64
CA PHE A 53 -0.33 2.30 -5.87
C PHE A 53 -0.04 3.79 -5.68
N LEU A 54 -0.22 4.32 -4.47
CA LEU A 54 0.14 5.69 -4.15
C LEU A 54 1.48 5.71 -3.42
N THR A 55 2.45 6.45 -3.98
CA THR A 55 3.73 6.74 -3.32
C THR A 55 3.43 7.39 -1.99
N MET A 56 3.80 6.74 -0.89
CA MET A 56 3.52 7.27 0.43
C MET A 56 4.57 8.33 0.80
N PRO A 57 4.23 9.32 1.65
CA PRO A 57 5.20 10.33 2.09
C PRO A 57 6.46 9.72 2.72
N GLN A 58 6.33 8.54 3.32
CA GLN A 58 7.42 7.77 3.93
C GLN A 58 8.38 7.13 2.93
N ASP A 59 8.02 7.04 1.65
CA ASP A 59 8.91 6.53 0.60
C ASP A 59 9.83 7.64 0.04
N ILE A 60 9.46 8.91 0.24
CA ILE A 60 10.24 10.05 -0.27
C ILE A 60 11.64 10.15 0.36
N PRO A 61 11.82 9.98 1.69
CA PRO A 61 13.15 10.03 2.30
C PRO A 61 14.09 8.94 1.79
N SER A 62 13.61 7.73 1.52
CA SER A 62 14.45 6.64 1.02
C SER A 62 14.88 6.90 -0.43
N LEU A 63 13.95 7.38 -1.27
CA LEU A 63 14.24 7.78 -2.65
C LEU A 63 15.25 8.94 -2.71
N ALA A 64 15.17 9.89 -1.78
CA ALA A 64 16.14 10.98 -1.68
C ALA A 64 17.53 10.48 -1.27
N ALA A 65 17.60 9.58 -0.27
CA ALA A 65 18.86 8.99 0.16
C ALA A 65 19.52 8.16 -0.96
N GLU A 66 18.74 7.34 -1.66
CA GLU A 66 19.20 6.54 -2.80
C GLU A 66 19.75 7.42 -3.93
N LYS A 67 19.11 8.57 -4.18
CA LYS A 67 19.56 9.54 -5.20
C LYS A 67 20.86 10.25 -4.83
N VAL A 68 21.08 10.53 -3.55
CA VAL A 68 22.35 11.09 -3.05
C VAL A 68 23.48 10.05 -3.16
N ILE A 69 23.20 8.80 -2.77
CA ILE A 69 24.19 7.71 -2.84
C ILE A 69 24.55 7.39 -4.29
N GLY A 70 23.56 7.30 -5.18
CA GLY A 70 23.78 7.08 -6.62
C GLY A 70 24.47 8.25 -7.33
N GLY A 71 24.33 9.47 -6.80
CA GLY A 71 25.06 10.65 -7.28
C GLY A 71 26.54 10.67 -6.87
N VAL A 72 26.87 10.13 -5.69
CA VAL A 72 28.26 10.04 -5.19
C VAL A 72 28.99 8.83 -5.77
N ALA A 73 28.29 7.70 -5.98
CA ALA A 73 28.88 6.50 -6.59
C ALA A 73 29.16 6.66 -8.09
N LYS A 74 28.69 7.74 -8.72
CA LYS A 74 29.02 8.10 -10.09
C LYS A 74 30.26 9.00 -10.06
N GLU A 75 31.42 8.38 -9.84
CA GLU A 75 32.70 9.04 -10.10
C GLU A 75 32.88 9.24 -11.61
N PRO A 76 33.60 10.31 -12.02
CA PRO A 76 33.61 10.81 -13.38
C PRO A 76 34.68 10.09 -14.20
N ASP A 77 34.32 9.03 -14.91
CA ASP A 77 35.19 8.39 -15.90
C ASP A 77 34.39 8.21 -17.20
N GLU A 78 34.81 8.61 -18.40
CA GLU A 78 36.08 9.12 -18.93
C GLU A 78 35.76 9.81 -20.29
N ASP A 79 36.39 10.97 -20.54
CA ASP A 79 36.88 11.53 -21.81
C ASP A 79 36.15 11.24 -23.16
N GLU A 80 35.48 12.28 -23.67
CA GLU A 80 35.82 12.97 -24.93
C GLU A 80 35.38 14.45 -24.87
#